data_AF-A0A4U0SAR8-F1
#
_entry.id   AF-A0A4U0SAR8-F1
#
_cell.length_a   1.000
_cell.length_b   1.000
_cell.length_c   1.000
_cell.angle_alpha   90.00
_cell.angle_beta   90.00
_cell.angle_gamma   90.00
#
_symmetry.space_group_name_H-M   'P 1'
#
loop_
_entity.id
_entity.type
_entity.pdbx_description
1 polymer ?
#
loop_
_entity_poly.entity_id
_entity_poly.type
_entity_poly.pdbx_seq_one_letter_code
_entity_poly.pdbx_strand_id
1 'polypeptide(L)' 'MDEVRPRLEAFAAEMLGSLKRRDQRAKGELYVRGLMLDGKRKSMQPMAGRLGVDH' A
#
# COMPACT_ATOMS: atom_id res chain seq x y z
N MET A 1 -3.66 -4.95 -13.23
CA MET A 1 -3.36 -3.96 -12.16
C MET A 1 -2.59 -2.76 -12.67
N ASP A 2 -1.81 -2.86 -13.74
CA ASP A 2 -0.86 -1.79 -14.08
C ASP A 2 -1.53 -0.48 -14.54
N GLU A 3 -2.73 -0.54 -15.12
CA GLU A 3 -3.52 0.67 -15.40
C GLU A 3 -4.13 1.33 -14.15
N VAL A 4 -4.43 0.53 -13.12
CA VAL A 4 -5.08 0.99 -11.88
C VAL A 4 -4.05 1.43 -10.84
N ARG A 5 -2.83 0.91 -10.91
CA ARG A 5 -1.74 1.16 -9.96
C ARG A 5 -1.45 2.66 -9.78
N PRO A 6 -1.24 3.48 -10.83
CA PRO A 6 -0.96 4.90 -10.66
C PRO A 6 -2.10 5.65 -9.96
N ARG A 7 -3.34 5.24 -10.20
CA ARG A 7 -4.54 5.80 -9.56
C ARG A 7 -4.60 5.47 -8.08
N LEU A 8 -4.28 4.24 -7.70
CA LEU A 8 -4.23 3.81 -6.30
C LEU A 8 -3.08 4.47 -5.54
N GLU A 9 -1.92 4.65 -6.17
CA GLU A 9 -0.78 5.36 -5.59
C GLU A 9 -1.13 6.84 -5.34
N ALA A 10 -1.75 7.51 -6.31
CA ALA A 10 -2.22 8.89 -6.15
C ALA A 10 -3.26 9.04 -5.03
N PHE A 11 -4.26 8.14 -5.00
CA PHE A 11 -5.26 8.11 -3.93
C PHE A 11 -4.62 7.91 -2.54
N ALA A 12 -3.71 6.95 -2.42
CA ALA A 12 -3.03 6.68 -1.14
C ALA A 12 -2.15 7.86 -0.71
N ALA A 13 -1.48 8.53 -1.66
CA ALA A 13 -0.67 9.71 -1.38
C ALA A 13 -1.51 10.88 -0.85
N GLU A 14 -2.69 11.12 -1.42
CA GLU A 14 -3.63 12.13 -0.94
C GLU A 14 -4.17 11.76 0.46
N MET A 15 -4.67 10.54 0.61
CA MET A 15 -5.26 10.04 1.87
C MET A 15 -4.26 10.08 3.04
N LEU A 16 -2.99 9.74 2.78
CA LEU A 16 -1.93 9.64 3.80
C LEU A 16 -1.10 10.92 3.91
N GLY A 17 -1.36 11.95 3.08
CA GLY A 17 -0.55 13.16 2.99
C GLY A 17 -0.45 13.95 4.30
N SER A 18 -1.46 13.84 5.17
CA SER A 18 -1.50 14.47 6.49
C SER A 18 -0.58 13.80 7.54
N LEU A 19 -0.15 12.56 7.30
CA LEU A 19 0.76 11.87 8.21
C LEU A 19 2.14 12.52 8.14
N LYS A 20 2.67 13.00 9.27
CA LYS A 20 3.98 13.67 9.32
C LYS A 20 5.14 12.77 8.86
N ARG A 21 5.11 11.49 9.23
CA ARG A 21 6.22 10.56 9.05
C ARG A 21 6.21 9.90 7.67
N ARG A 22 7.32 10.05 6.93
CA ARG A 22 7.48 9.48 5.58
C ARG A 22 7.34 7.96 5.58
N ASP A 23 7.89 7.28 6.57
CA ASP A 23 7.83 5.81 6.67
C ASP A 23 6.40 5.33 6.93
N GLN A 24 5.60 6.07 7.70
CA GLN A 24 4.18 5.75 7.88
C GLN A 24 3.38 5.90 6.59
N ARG A 25 3.66 6.93 5.78
CA ARG A 25 3.04 7.09 4.46
C ARG A 25 3.40 5.92 3.53
N ALA A 26 4.69 5.56 3.47
CA ALA A 26 5.17 4.46 2.65
C ALA A 26 4.57 3.10 3.06
N LYS A 27 4.53 2.80 4.36
CA LYS A 27 3.92 1.56 4.88
C LYS A 27 2.39 1.56 4.68
N GLY A 28 1.74 2.71 4.83
CA GLY A 28 0.31 2.88 4.56
C GLY A 28 -0.05 2.65 3.09
N GLU A 29 0.74 3.17 2.16
CA GLU A 29 0.55 2.96 0.72
C GLU A 29 0.70 1.47 0.37
N LEU A 30 1.76 0.82 0.86
CA LEU A 30 2.01 -0.62 0.70
C LEU A 30 0.81 -1.43 1.23
N TYR A 31 0.28 -1.05 2.40
CA TYR A 31 -0.88 -1.70 3.01
C TYR A 31 -2.14 -1.56 2.14
N VAL A 32 -2.49 -0.35 1.70
CA VAL A 32 -3.68 -0.11 0.86
C VAL A 32 -3.60 -0.90 -0.43
N ARG A 33 -2.43 -0.90 -1.09
CA ARG A 33 -2.22 -1.64 -2.33
C ARG A 33 -2.30 -3.15 -2.11
N GLY A 34 -1.73 -3.66 -1.02
CA GLY A 34 -1.79 -5.08 -0.67
C GLY A 34 -3.21 -5.57 -0.33
N LEU A 35 -4.08 -4.69 0.18
CA LEU A 35 -5.48 -5.01 0.46
C LEU A 35 -6.32 -5.25 -0.80
N MET A 36 -5.90 -4.69 -1.94
CA MET A 36 -6.60 -4.86 -3.23
C MET A 36 -6.22 -6.16 -3.96
N LEU A 37 -5.33 -6.96 -3.35
CA LEU A 37 -4.86 -8.23 -3.88
C LEU A 37 -5.37 -9.38 -3.02
N ASP A 38 -5.46 -10.57 -3.64
CA ASP A 38 -6.03 -11.75 -3.00
C ASP A 38 -5.31 -12.13 -1.69
N GLY A 39 -6.11 -12.56 -0.71
CA GLY A 39 -5.64 -13.16 0.53
C GLY A 39 -6.36 -12.66 1.79
N LYS A 40 -6.31 -13.48 2.85
CA LYS A 40 -7.09 -13.26 4.09
C LYS A 40 -6.36 -12.45 5.16
N ARG A 41 -5.03 -12.52 5.22
CA ARG A 41 -4.23 -11.87 6.26
C ARG A 41 -4.00 -10.40 5.94
N LYS A 42 -4.21 -9.50 6.91
CA LYS A 42 -4.04 -8.05 6.73
C LYS A 42 -2.74 -7.49 7.30
N SER A 43 -1.89 -8.28 7.97
CA SER A 43 -0.61 -7.75 8.46
C SER A 43 0.31 -7.35 7.31
N MET A 44 1.28 -6.48 7.59
CA MET A 44 2.13 -5.87 6.58
C MET A 44 3.01 -6.86 5.80
N GLN A 45 3.55 -7.90 6.45
CA GLN A 45 4.36 -8.93 5.79
C GLN A 45 3.57 -9.64 4.65
N PRO A 46 2.33 -10.11 4.87
CA PRO A 46 1.45 -10.54 3.78
C PRO A 46 1.18 -9.48 2.69
N MET A 47 1.01 -8.20 3.04
CA MET A 47 0.80 -7.14 2.05
C MET A 47 2.01 -6.99 1.12
N ALA A 48 3.21 -6.99 1.71
CA ALA A 48 4.46 -6.88 0.98
C ALA A 48 4.70 -8.11 0.09
N GLY A 49 4.40 -9.31 0.60
CA GLY A 49 4.45 -10.55 -0.17
C GLY A 49 3.54 -10.55 -1.40
N ARG A 50 2.34 -9.94 -1.31
CA ARG A 50 1.44 -9.78 -2.47
C ARG A 50 1.99 -8.82 -3.53
N LEU A 51 2.78 -7.84 -3.10
CA LEU A 51 3.37 -6.82 -3.98
C LEU A 51 4.78 -7.18 -4.46
N GLY A 52 5.37 -8.28 -3.95
CA GLY A 52 6.74 -8.68 -4.27
C GLY A 52 7.80 -7.70 -3.76
N VAL A 53 7.55 -7.05 -2.62
CA VAL A 53 8.47 -6.07 -2.01
C VAL A 53 8.89 -6.51 -0.61
N ASP A 54 10.02 -5.98 -0.13
CA ASP A 54 10.48 -6.20 1.24
C ASP A 54 9.66 -5.37 2.25
N HIS A 55 9.47 -5.93 3.45
CA HIS A 55 8.67 -5.33 4.53
C HIS A 55 9.49 -4.96 5.76
#